data_AF-A0A964APN2-F1
#
_entry.id   AF-A0A964APN2-F1
#
_cell.length_a   1.000
_cell.length_b   1.000
_cell.length_c   1.000
_cell.angle_alpha   90.00
_cell.angle_beta   90.00
_cell.angle_gamma   90.00
#
_symmetry.space_group_name_H-M   'P 1'
#
loop_
_entity.id
_entity.type
_entity.pdbx_description
1 polymer ?
#
loop_
_entity_poly.entity_id
_entity_poly.type
_entity_poly.pdbx_seq_one_letter_code
_entity_poly.pdbx_strand_id
1 'polypeptide(L)'
;MAEDDVPGEGFTADTGATLVRAGEPVREVLHLREGRVGLFRDGRLIDIIDAPMRAGAAALLGEGRHRVDVVALGPVAGLRVPAASWLAALDRSPALALAEARRQAAARAALEDGFAASLGDLDDFFAPGGRLVPGPYTFGPVALTAFVMAGERAALRALLPPGLRLIPGLGGASLLVLAEVGGSRTDGPGGPTRAGAYRELAVFIPCVGPRGRLGVFVPALVVTATMAILLGREIYGFPKRPGRIWLHSDGAEVALDHRLALRLGWGEGTPLAAGAAPRALRALLRPRVFTRKVIAGVAGRDRVDELVESRFSLLDLGRLTRLAEPRVEHLDPWLPPLGRPTAAFSLQAAYRLGRGRVLRRNPRRRRR
;
A
#
# COMPACT_ATOMS: atom_id res chain seq x y z
N MET A 1 -20.09 -36.69 -5.31
CA MET A 1 -18.64 -36.55 -5.13
C MET A 1 -18.40 -35.15 -4.63
N ALA A 2 -18.03 -35.03 -3.36
CA ALA A 2 -17.62 -33.78 -2.76
C ALA A 2 -16.23 -33.40 -3.28
N GLU A 3 -15.84 -32.14 -3.14
CA GLU A 3 -14.56 -31.63 -3.64
C GLU A 3 -13.34 -32.28 -2.97
N ASP A 4 -13.50 -32.77 -1.73
CA ASP A 4 -12.45 -33.47 -0.98
C ASP A 4 -12.29 -34.94 -1.39
N ASP A 5 -13.14 -35.46 -2.28
CA ASP A 5 -13.08 -36.86 -2.74
C ASP A 5 -12.09 -37.08 -3.90
N VAL A 6 -11.47 -36.02 -4.44
CA VAL A 6 -10.49 -36.17 -5.51
C VAL A 6 -9.13 -36.58 -4.91
N PRO A 7 -8.57 -37.74 -5.27
CA PRO A 7 -7.31 -38.21 -4.69
C PRO A 7 -6.19 -37.21 -4.93
N GLY A 8 -5.55 -36.77 -3.86
CA GLY A 8 -4.40 -35.88 -3.91
C GLY A 8 -3.41 -36.17 -2.80
N GLU A 9 -2.15 -35.85 -3.05
CA GLU A 9 -1.06 -35.99 -2.07
C GLU A 9 -0.89 -34.68 -1.29
N GLY A 10 -0.80 -34.76 0.03
CA GLY A 10 -0.53 -33.59 0.87
C GLY A 10 0.84 -32.99 0.59
N PHE A 11 0.95 -31.66 0.58
CA PHE A 11 2.23 -30.99 0.51
C PHE A 11 2.30 -29.77 1.43
N THR A 12 3.53 -29.42 1.80
CA THR A 12 3.88 -28.14 2.40
C THR A 12 4.98 -27.49 1.58
N ALA A 13 5.08 -26.16 1.62
CA ALA A 13 6.19 -25.43 1.03
C ALA A 13 6.53 -24.20 1.86
N ASP A 14 7.83 -23.89 1.93
CA ASP A 14 8.33 -22.71 2.63
C ASP A 14 8.33 -21.47 1.74
N THR A 15 8.51 -20.31 2.39
CA THR A 15 8.65 -19.02 1.72
C THR A 15 9.68 -19.06 0.58
N GLY A 16 9.30 -18.56 -0.58
CA GLY A 16 10.15 -18.51 -1.78
C GLY A 16 10.09 -19.77 -2.64
N ALA A 17 9.45 -20.86 -2.19
CA ALA A 17 9.27 -22.05 -3.01
C ALA A 17 8.41 -21.74 -4.24
N THR A 18 8.94 -22.02 -5.44
CA THR A 18 8.15 -21.97 -6.67
C THR A 18 7.29 -23.22 -6.76
N LEU A 19 5.98 -23.05 -6.64
CA LEU A 19 5.00 -24.13 -6.68
C LEU A 19 4.64 -24.50 -8.13
N VAL A 20 4.62 -23.49 -9.00
CA VAL A 20 4.29 -23.60 -10.43
C VAL A 20 5.21 -22.67 -11.20
N ARG A 21 5.71 -23.11 -12.35
CA ARG A 21 6.54 -22.30 -13.25
C ARG A 21 5.82 -21.95 -14.55
N ALA A 22 5.98 -20.72 -15.01
CA ALA A 22 5.47 -20.26 -16.29
C ALA A 22 6.08 -21.08 -17.45
N GLY A 23 5.25 -21.38 -18.45
CA GLY A 23 5.64 -22.16 -19.63
C GLY A 23 5.61 -23.68 -19.42
N GLU A 24 5.61 -24.19 -18.18
CA GLU A 24 5.53 -25.62 -17.92
C GLU A 24 4.12 -26.18 -18.23
N PRO A 25 4.05 -27.42 -18.76
CA PRO A 25 2.77 -28.10 -18.94
C PRO A 25 2.13 -28.42 -17.59
N VAL A 26 0.80 -28.31 -17.51
CA VAL A 26 0.07 -28.62 -16.27
C VAL A 26 0.02 -30.13 -16.05
N ARG A 27 0.83 -30.62 -15.12
CA ARG A 27 0.83 -32.05 -14.72
C ARG A 27 -0.07 -32.34 -13.53
N GLU A 28 -0.34 -31.31 -12.73
CA GLU A 28 -1.14 -31.38 -11.51
C GLU A 28 -1.83 -30.05 -11.25
N VAL A 29 -2.93 -30.10 -10.52
CA VAL A 29 -3.63 -28.96 -9.95
C VAL A 29 -3.27 -28.89 -8.47
N LEU A 30 -2.75 -27.75 -8.04
CA LEU A 30 -2.46 -27.52 -6.62
C LEU A 30 -3.67 -26.90 -5.95
N HIS A 31 -4.28 -27.64 -5.03
CA HIS A 31 -5.27 -27.11 -4.09
C HIS A 31 -4.54 -26.51 -2.90
N LEU A 32 -4.30 -25.21 -2.93
CA LEU A 32 -3.79 -24.48 -1.79
C LEU A 32 -4.93 -24.30 -0.78
N ARG A 33 -4.75 -24.87 0.41
CA ARG A 33 -5.70 -24.81 1.52
C ARG A 33 -5.32 -23.72 2.52
N GLU A 34 -4.03 -23.50 2.70
CA GLU A 34 -3.48 -22.53 3.64
C GLU A 34 -2.31 -21.76 3.05
N GLY A 35 -2.10 -20.55 3.57
CA GLY A 35 -1.01 -19.66 3.20
C GLY A 35 -1.33 -18.74 2.03
N ARG A 36 -0.28 -18.12 1.49
CA ARG A 36 -0.37 -17.07 0.48
C ARG A 36 0.70 -17.26 -0.59
N VAL A 37 0.33 -16.95 -1.83
CA VAL A 37 1.23 -17.03 -2.98
C VAL A 37 1.27 -15.71 -3.75
N GLY A 38 2.40 -15.44 -4.38
CA GLY A 38 2.59 -14.36 -5.33
C GLY A 38 2.55 -14.93 -6.73
N LEU A 39 1.88 -14.21 -7.63
CA LEU A 39 1.90 -14.48 -9.05
C LEU A 39 2.98 -13.63 -9.72
N PHE A 40 3.88 -14.27 -10.47
CA PHE A 40 4.95 -13.57 -11.18
C PHE A 40 4.87 -13.79 -12.69
N ARG A 41 5.18 -12.74 -13.45
CA ARG A 41 5.37 -12.81 -14.91
C ARG A 41 6.68 -12.14 -15.25
N ASP A 42 7.56 -12.84 -15.96
CA ASP A 42 8.90 -12.35 -16.32
C ASP A 42 9.68 -11.82 -15.09
N GLY A 43 9.57 -12.53 -13.97
CA GLY A 43 10.20 -12.16 -12.69
C GLY A 43 9.57 -10.96 -11.97
N ARG A 44 8.41 -10.45 -12.43
CA ARG A 44 7.70 -9.32 -11.83
C ARG A 44 6.48 -9.78 -11.06
N LEU A 45 6.35 -9.39 -9.79
CA LEU A 45 5.13 -9.63 -9.00
C LEU A 45 3.97 -8.88 -9.65
N ILE A 46 2.96 -9.62 -10.10
CA ILE A 46 1.75 -9.07 -10.69
C ILE A 46 0.56 -9.14 -9.75
N ASP A 47 0.50 -10.12 -8.85
CA ASP A 47 -0.61 -10.24 -7.90
C ASP A 47 -0.25 -11.10 -6.69
N ILE A 48 -1.11 -11.06 -5.68
CA ILE A 48 -1.03 -11.86 -4.46
C ILE A 48 -2.39 -12.53 -4.24
N ILE A 49 -2.38 -13.82 -3.95
CA ILE A 49 -3.59 -14.61 -3.73
C ILE A 49 -3.47 -15.36 -2.39
N ASP A 50 -4.47 -15.21 -1.55
CA ASP A 50 -4.66 -16.01 -0.34
C ASP A 50 -5.35 -17.34 -0.66
N ALA A 51 -5.03 -18.37 0.11
CA ALA A 51 -5.79 -19.60 0.11
C ALA A 51 -7.24 -19.35 0.62
N PRO A 52 -8.24 -20.14 0.18
CA PRO A 52 -8.12 -21.28 -0.72
C PRO A 52 -7.98 -20.88 -2.19
N MET A 53 -7.09 -21.56 -2.94
CA MET A 53 -6.96 -21.36 -4.38
C MET A 53 -6.55 -22.63 -5.14
N ARG A 54 -6.72 -22.63 -6.47
CA ARG A 54 -6.43 -23.78 -7.35
C ARG A 54 -5.43 -23.40 -8.42
N ALA A 55 -4.14 -23.63 -8.17
CA ALA A 55 -3.11 -23.29 -9.14
C ALA A 55 -3.11 -24.37 -10.24
N GLY A 56 -3.13 -23.93 -11.50
CA GLY A 56 -3.12 -24.82 -12.66
C GLY A 56 -4.50 -25.20 -13.22
N ALA A 57 -5.59 -25.05 -12.47
CA ALA A 57 -6.93 -25.42 -12.96
C ALA A 57 -7.34 -24.65 -14.23
N ALA A 58 -7.19 -23.32 -14.24
CA ALA A 58 -7.47 -22.50 -15.42
C ALA A 58 -6.59 -22.86 -16.63
N ALA A 59 -5.31 -23.15 -16.38
CA ALA A 59 -4.36 -23.52 -17.41
C ALA A 59 -4.68 -24.91 -17.99
N LEU A 60 -5.09 -25.85 -17.14
CA LEU A 60 -5.47 -27.21 -17.53
C LEU A 60 -6.72 -27.23 -18.42
N LEU A 61 -7.69 -26.35 -18.14
CA LEU A 61 -8.91 -26.19 -18.92
C LEU A 61 -8.71 -25.38 -20.22
N GLY A 62 -7.54 -24.76 -20.40
CA GLY A 62 -7.19 -23.95 -21.56
C GLY A 62 -6.08 -24.57 -22.41
N GLU A 63 -4.96 -23.86 -22.57
CA GLU A 63 -3.83 -24.25 -23.42
C GLU A 63 -2.93 -25.35 -22.82
N GLY A 64 -3.26 -25.85 -21.62
CA GLY A 64 -2.48 -26.88 -20.92
C GLY A 64 -1.14 -26.40 -20.39
N ARG A 65 -0.89 -25.09 -20.33
CA ARG A 65 0.37 -24.49 -19.85
C ARG A 65 0.15 -23.33 -18.89
N HIS A 66 1.02 -23.23 -17.89
CA HIS A 66 1.02 -22.12 -16.96
C HIS A 66 1.52 -20.83 -17.61
N ARG A 67 0.88 -19.70 -17.32
CA ARG A 67 1.23 -18.37 -17.87
C ARG A 67 1.99 -17.47 -16.88
N VAL A 68 2.11 -17.91 -15.65
CA VAL A 68 2.71 -17.18 -14.52
C VAL A 68 3.42 -18.18 -13.62
N ASP A 69 4.46 -17.72 -12.91
CA ASP A 69 4.99 -18.46 -11.78
C ASP A 69 4.07 -18.25 -10.57
N VAL A 70 3.92 -19.28 -9.76
CA VAL A 70 3.25 -19.22 -8.46
C VAL A 70 4.29 -19.50 -7.39
N VAL A 71 4.58 -18.51 -6.55
CA VAL A 71 5.65 -18.58 -5.55
C VAL A 71 5.05 -18.40 -4.17
N ALA A 72 5.39 -19.28 -3.24
CA ALA A 72 4.99 -19.16 -1.84
C ALA A 72 5.54 -17.87 -1.22
N LEU A 73 4.68 -17.04 -0.64
CA LEU A 73 5.08 -15.81 0.07
C LEU A 73 5.26 -16.05 1.57
N GLY A 74 4.69 -17.13 2.10
CA GLY A 74 4.90 -17.64 3.44
C GLY A 74 4.85 -19.17 3.43
N PRO A 75 4.81 -19.82 4.60
CA PRO A 75 4.43 -21.23 4.67
C PRO A 75 3.08 -21.46 3.98
N VAL A 76 3.02 -22.45 3.11
CA VAL A 76 1.81 -22.87 2.39
C VAL A 76 1.58 -24.36 2.57
N ALA A 77 0.31 -24.77 2.58
CA ALA A 77 -0.08 -26.17 2.65
C ALA A 77 -1.27 -26.46 1.73
N GLY A 78 -1.31 -27.68 1.20
CA GLY A 78 -2.34 -28.05 0.24
C GLY A 78 -2.30 -29.50 -0.22
N LEU A 79 -3.00 -29.76 -1.33
CA LEU A 79 -3.01 -31.04 -2.03
C LEU A 79 -2.48 -30.89 -3.45
N ARG A 80 -1.68 -31.85 -3.89
CA ARG A 80 -1.29 -32.07 -5.28
C ARG A 80 -2.25 -33.07 -5.91
N VAL A 81 -3.03 -32.64 -6.88
CA VAL A 81 -3.98 -33.50 -7.59
C VAL A 81 -3.47 -33.72 -9.02
N PRO A 82 -3.15 -34.96 -9.43
CA PRO A 82 -2.74 -35.22 -10.81
C PRO A 82 -3.77 -34.70 -11.83
N ALA A 83 -3.30 -34.08 -12.91
CA ALA A 83 -4.18 -33.46 -13.90
C ALA A 83 -5.20 -34.44 -14.49
N ALA A 84 -4.78 -35.69 -14.76
CA ALA A 84 -5.67 -36.75 -15.23
C ALA A 84 -6.77 -37.10 -14.21
N SER A 85 -6.42 -37.16 -12.91
CA SER A 85 -7.39 -37.41 -11.84
C SER A 85 -8.38 -36.25 -11.70
N TRP A 86 -7.91 -35.01 -11.85
CA TRP A 86 -8.76 -33.83 -11.82
C TRP A 86 -9.75 -33.81 -13.00
N LEU A 87 -9.27 -34.02 -14.23
CA LEU A 87 -10.13 -34.08 -15.42
C LEU A 87 -11.15 -35.20 -15.31
N ALA A 88 -10.73 -36.41 -14.94
CA ALA A 88 -11.65 -37.53 -14.73
C ALA A 88 -12.69 -37.24 -13.63
N ALA A 89 -12.34 -36.46 -12.60
CA ALA A 89 -13.27 -36.05 -11.57
C ALA A 89 -14.31 -35.05 -12.10
N LEU A 90 -13.89 -34.08 -12.93
CA LEU A 90 -14.80 -33.14 -13.59
C LEU A 90 -15.76 -33.86 -14.53
N ASP A 91 -15.26 -34.80 -15.35
CA ASP A 91 -16.06 -35.57 -16.31
C ASP A 91 -17.12 -36.44 -15.62
N ARG A 92 -16.76 -37.06 -14.49
CA ARG A 92 -17.69 -37.91 -13.73
C ARG A 92 -18.70 -37.13 -12.90
N SER A 93 -18.46 -35.84 -12.65
CA SER A 93 -19.31 -35.04 -11.77
C SER A 93 -19.65 -33.68 -12.40
N PRO A 94 -20.81 -33.58 -13.07
CA PRO A 94 -21.30 -32.31 -13.62
C PRO A 94 -21.41 -31.20 -12.56
N ALA A 95 -21.72 -31.57 -11.31
CA ALA A 95 -21.78 -30.63 -10.19
C ALA A 95 -20.39 -30.03 -9.85
N LEU A 96 -19.34 -30.87 -9.82
CA LEU A 96 -17.96 -30.42 -9.62
C LEU A 96 -17.49 -29.53 -10.78
N ALA A 97 -17.78 -29.93 -12.02
CA ALA A 97 -17.47 -29.16 -13.22
C ALA A 97 -18.12 -27.76 -13.20
N LEU A 98 -19.40 -27.69 -12.83
CA LEU A 98 -20.11 -26.42 -12.68
C LEU A 98 -19.55 -25.56 -11.54
N ALA A 99 -19.21 -26.17 -10.40
CA ALA A 99 -18.59 -25.46 -9.27
C ALA A 99 -17.22 -24.88 -9.64
N GLU A 100 -16.40 -25.62 -10.40
CA GLU A 100 -15.13 -25.13 -10.91
C GLU A 100 -15.31 -24.00 -11.93
N ALA A 101 -16.22 -24.15 -12.89
CA ALA A 101 -16.53 -23.09 -13.85
C ALA A 101 -16.98 -21.79 -13.15
N ARG A 102 -17.82 -21.90 -12.12
CA ARG A 102 -18.25 -20.75 -11.30
C ARG A 102 -17.08 -20.09 -10.57
N ARG A 103 -16.16 -20.87 -10.00
CA ARG A 103 -14.95 -20.33 -9.36
C ARG A 103 -14.06 -19.60 -10.36
N GLN A 104 -13.82 -20.18 -11.53
CA GLN A 104 -13.01 -19.54 -12.56
C GLN A 104 -13.66 -18.25 -13.07
N ALA A 105 -14.98 -18.25 -13.24
CA ALA A 105 -15.74 -17.05 -13.59
C ALA A 105 -15.67 -15.98 -12.49
N ALA A 106 -15.81 -16.37 -11.21
CA ALA A 106 -15.70 -15.44 -10.08
C ALA A 106 -14.29 -14.88 -9.92
N ALA A 107 -13.24 -15.70 -10.08
CA ALA A 107 -11.85 -15.25 -10.04
C ALA A 107 -11.54 -14.29 -11.19
N ARG A 108 -12.06 -14.58 -12.40
CA ARG A 108 -11.96 -13.67 -13.54
C ARG A 108 -12.70 -12.36 -13.31
N ALA A 109 -13.93 -12.41 -12.80
CA ALA A 109 -14.70 -11.22 -12.46
C ALA A 109 -13.97 -10.38 -11.40
N ALA A 110 -13.42 -11.01 -10.36
CA ALA A 110 -12.62 -10.31 -9.35
C ALA A 110 -11.36 -9.66 -9.92
N LEU A 111 -10.68 -10.31 -10.88
CA LEU A 111 -9.55 -9.72 -11.60
C LEU A 111 -9.98 -8.55 -12.49
N GLU A 112 -11.12 -8.67 -13.18
CA GLU A 112 -11.68 -7.61 -14.03
C GLU A 112 -12.12 -6.41 -13.17
N ASP A 113 -12.79 -6.64 -12.04
CA ASP A 113 -13.16 -5.62 -11.06
C ASP A 113 -11.92 -4.96 -10.44
N GLY A 114 -10.91 -5.76 -10.07
CA GLY A 114 -9.63 -5.26 -9.55
C GLY A 114 -8.86 -4.46 -10.59
N PHE A 115 -8.91 -4.86 -11.86
CA PHE A 115 -8.33 -4.12 -12.97
C PHE A 115 -9.09 -2.84 -13.26
N ALA A 116 -10.43 -2.86 -13.27
CA ALA A 116 -11.26 -1.68 -13.43
C ALA A 116 -11.05 -0.67 -12.28
N ALA A 117 -10.93 -1.15 -11.04
CA ALA A 117 -10.56 -0.34 -9.89
C ALA A 117 -9.15 0.24 -10.03
N SER A 118 -8.19 -0.57 -10.49
CA SER A 118 -6.81 -0.12 -10.75
C SER A 118 -6.74 0.89 -11.90
N LEU A 119 -7.56 0.75 -12.94
CA LEU A 119 -7.69 1.74 -14.01
C LEU A 119 -8.33 3.03 -13.48
N GLY A 120 -9.34 2.93 -12.61
CA GLY A 120 -9.89 4.09 -11.89
C GLY A 120 -8.85 4.84 -11.05
N ASP A 121 -7.95 4.11 -10.38
CA ASP A 121 -6.80 4.65 -9.64
C ASP A 121 -5.76 5.33 -10.57
N LEU A 122 -5.67 4.90 -11.83
CA LEU A 122 -4.66 5.37 -12.79
C LEU A 122 -5.10 6.57 -13.64
N ASP A 123 -6.40 6.77 -13.89
CA ASP A 123 -6.83 7.56 -15.08
C ASP A 123 -7.55 8.90 -14.83
N ASP A 124 -7.99 9.26 -13.63
CA ASP A 124 -9.06 10.28 -13.51
C ASP A 124 -8.67 11.76 -13.29
N PHE A 125 -7.40 12.18 -13.41
CA PHE A 125 -7.07 13.62 -13.48
C PHE A 125 -6.79 14.14 -14.90
N PHE A 126 -6.73 13.26 -15.90
CA PHE A 126 -6.52 13.65 -17.29
C PHE A 126 -7.68 13.20 -18.19
N ALA A 127 -8.89 13.67 -17.88
CA ALA A 127 -9.86 13.86 -18.95
C ALA A 127 -9.19 14.77 -20.03
N PRO A 128 -9.45 14.56 -21.34
CA PRO A 128 -8.99 15.48 -22.38
C PRO A 128 -9.34 16.93 -22.00
N GLY A 129 -8.33 17.80 -21.84
CA GLY A 129 -8.49 19.17 -21.34
C GLY A 129 -8.27 19.36 -19.82
N GLY A 130 -7.90 18.31 -19.09
CA GLY A 130 -7.60 18.32 -17.66
C GLY A 130 -6.52 19.32 -17.29
N ARG A 131 -6.84 20.25 -16.39
CA ARG A 131 -5.91 21.26 -15.87
C ARG A 131 -5.48 20.89 -14.45
N LEU A 132 -4.21 21.10 -14.13
CA LEU A 132 -3.72 21.03 -12.76
C LEU A 132 -4.45 22.09 -11.93
N VAL A 133 -5.35 21.66 -11.03
CA VAL A 133 -5.97 22.58 -10.07
C VAL A 133 -5.15 22.56 -8.79
N PRO A 134 -4.38 23.62 -8.49
CA PRO A 134 -3.62 23.68 -7.26
C PRO A 134 -4.57 23.68 -6.07
N GLY A 135 -4.15 23.03 -4.98
CA GLY A 135 -4.95 22.89 -3.77
C GLY A 135 -5.39 24.24 -3.14
N PRO A 136 -6.09 24.17 -1.99
CA PRO A 136 -6.06 23.06 -1.03
C PRO A 136 -6.84 21.82 -1.45
N TYR A 137 -6.37 20.66 -1.00
CA TYR A 137 -7.05 19.38 -1.23
C TYR A 137 -7.76 18.93 0.05
N THR A 138 -8.98 18.46 -0.11
CA THR A 138 -9.80 17.85 0.93
C THR A 138 -9.93 16.36 0.63
N PHE A 139 -9.77 15.56 1.67
CA PHE A 139 -9.81 14.10 1.63
C PHE A 139 -10.82 13.64 2.68
N GLY A 140 -11.67 12.68 2.33
CA GLY A 140 -12.63 12.17 3.30
C GLY A 140 -13.90 11.59 2.67
N PRO A 141 -14.42 10.48 3.23
CA PRO A 141 -13.84 9.70 4.33
C PRO A 141 -12.59 8.90 3.89
N VAL A 142 -11.56 8.85 4.75
CA VAL A 142 -10.31 8.10 4.56
C VAL A 142 -10.20 7.06 5.67
N ALA A 143 -10.04 5.79 5.32
CA ALA A 143 -9.68 4.76 6.28
C ALA A 143 -8.16 4.74 6.46
N LEU A 144 -7.69 4.71 7.70
CA LEU A 144 -6.27 4.77 8.05
C LEU A 144 -5.94 3.62 9.00
N THR A 145 -4.86 2.90 8.71
CA THR A 145 -4.19 2.01 9.65
C THR A 145 -2.83 2.59 9.99
N ALA A 146 -2.64 3.02 11.23
CA ALA A 146 -1.44 3.71 11.70
C ALA A 146 -0.68 2.84 12.71
N PHE A 147 0.59 2.57 12.42
CA PHE A 147 1.55 1.92 13.30
C PHE A 147 2.42 2.97 13.99
N VAL A 148 2.53 2.87 15.31
CA VAL A 148 3.53 3.60 16.08
C VAL A 148 4.79 2.75 16.12
N MET A 149 5.88 3.32 15.63
CA MET A 149 7.17 2.63 15.50
C MET A 149 8.16 3.19 16.52
N ALA A 150 8.98 2.32 17.10
CA ALA A 150 10.09 2.68 17.98
C ALA A 150 11.41 2.30 17.32
N GLY A 151 12.06 3.30 16.72
CA GLY A 151 13.35 3.17 16.05
C GLY A 151 14.49 3.85 16.80
N GLU A 152 15.67 3.79 16.21
CA GLU A 152 16.85 4.47 16.77
C GLU A 152 16.78 5.98 16.53
N ARG A 153 16.96 6.74 17.60
CA ARG A 153 16.94 8.21 17.54
C ARG A 153 17.97 8.77 16.54
N ALA A 154 19.16 8.19 16.49
CA ALA A 154 20.23 8.62 15.58
C ALA A 154 19.83 8.39 14.11
N ALA A 155 19.27 7.23 13.79
CA ALA A 155 18.79 6.90 12.45
C ALA A 155 17.67 7.85 12.00
N LEU A 156 16.66 8.10 12.84
CA LEU A 156 15.58 9.04 12.49
C LEU A 156 16.09 10.47 12.33
N ARG A 157 17.05 10.90 13.16
CA ARG A 157 17.66 12.23 13.04
C ARG A 157 18.40 12.40 11.71
N ALA A 158 19.08 11.35 11.22
CA ALA A 158 19.80 11.39 9.95
C ALA A 158 18.89 11.60 8.73
N LEU A 159 17.60 11.25 8.85
CA LEU A 159 16.61 11.43 7.79
C LEU A 159 16.09 12.87 7.72
N LEU A 160 16.19 13.65 8.81
CA LEU A 160 15.63 14.99 8.86
C LEU A 160 16.47 15.96 8.01
N PRO A 161 15.85 16.71 7.08
CA PRO A 161 16.55 17.77 6.36
C PRO A 161 16.98 18.88 7.34
N PRO A 162 18.02 19.65 7.01
CA PRO A 162 18.45 20.70 7.92
C PRO A 162 17.36 21.76 8.11
N GLY A 163 17.22 22.23 9.36
CA GLY A 163 16.12 23.09 9.79
C GLY A 163 14.99 22.34 10.51
N LEU A 164 14.97 21.01 10.44
CA LEU A 164 14.11 20.16 11.27
C LEU A 164 14.94 19.46 12.36
N ARG A 165 14.31 19.20 13.50
CA ARG A 165 14.87 18.41 14.61
C ARG A 165 13.82 17.51 15.22
N LEU A 166 14.23 16.40 15.83
CA LEU A 166 13.30 15.55 16.58
C LEU A 166 12.69 16.32 17.75
N ILE A 167 11.45 15.99 18.10
CA ILE A 167 10.80 16.52 19.30
C ILE A 167 11.51 15.93 20.54
N PRO A 168 11.97 16.76 21.49
CA PRO A 168 12.53 16.27 22.75
C PRO A 168 11.51 15.40 23.50
N GLY A 169 11.98 14.33 24.14
CA GLY A 169 11.13 13.41 24.91
C GLY A 169 10.40 12.32 24.09
N LEU A 170 10.25 12.47 22.77
CA LEU A 170 9.61 11.43 21.93
C LEU A 170 10.55 10.30 21.49
N GLY A 171 11.80 10.27 21.99
CA GLY A 171 12.76 9.21 21.68
C GLY A 171 13.00 9.08 20.17
N GLY A 172 12.91 7.84 19.67
CA GLY A 172 12.94 7.48 18.25
C GLY A 172 11.56 7.06 17.73
N ALA A 173 10.50 7.76 18.14
CA ALA A 173 9.15 7.48 17.65
C ALA A 173 8.96 7.96 16.19
N SER A 174 8.30 7.13 15.39
CA SER A 174 7.78 7.49 14.07
C SER A 174 6.43 6.83 13.83
N LEU A 175 5.72 7.23 12.78
CA LEU A 175 4.49 6.59 12.35
C LEU A 175 4.68 5.98 10.96
N LEU A 176 4.09 4.82 10.76
CA LEU A 176 3.85 4.24 9.45
C LEU A 176 2.34 4.16 9.25
N VAL A 177 1.82 4.84 8.24
CA VAL A 177 0.38 4.98 8.04
C VAL A 177 0.00 4.46 6.67
N LEU A 178 -0.85 3.45 6.65
CA LEU A 178 -1.55 2.99 5.48
C LEU A 178 -2.88 3.75 5.39
N ALA A 179 -3.19 4.28 4.21
CA ALA A 179 -4.38 5.07 3.96
C ALA A 179 -5.12 4.57 2.71
N GLU A 180 -6.42 4.35 2.86
CA GLU A 180 -7.37 4.18 1.76
C GLU A 180 -8.08 5.50 1.55
N VAL A 181 -7.56 6.27 0.60
CA VAL A 181 -8.03 7.62 0.33
C VAL A 181 -9.21 7.53 -0.63
N GLY A 182 -10.41 7.74 -0.11
CA GLY A 182 -11.60 8.03 -0.89
C GLY A 182 -11.92 9.54 -0.92
N GLY A 183 -12.65 9.98 -1.95
CA GLY A 183 -13.24 11.32 -1.93
C GLY A 183 -12.26 12.48 -2.11
N SER A 184 -11.07 12.24 -2.67
CA SER A 184 -10.05 13.29 -2.84
C SER A 184 -10.53 14.36 -3.83
N ARG A 185 -10.68 15.60 -3.36
CA ARG A 185 -11.15 16.74 -4.17
C ARG A 185 -10.32 18.00 -3.92
N THR A 186 -10.30 18.91 -4.89
CA THR A 186 -9.75 20.27 -4.71
C THR A 186 -10.86 21.23 -4.28
N ASP A 187 -10.55 22.15 -3.36
CA ASP A 187 -11.44 23.28 -3.04
C ASP A 187 -11.05 24.54 -3.84
N GLY A 188 -10.44 24.36 -5.01
CA GLY A 188 -9.95 25.45 -5.86
C GLY A 188 -11.09 26.27 -6.51
N PRO A 189 -10.76 27.46 -7.05
CA PRO A 189 -11.75 28.37 -7.65
C PRO A 189 -12.46 27.83 -8.90
N GLY A 190 -12.03 26.69 -9.45
CA GLY A 190 -12.70 26.00 -10.56
C GLY A 190 -13.87 25.10 -10.15
N GLY A 191 -14.24 25.09 -8.86
CA GLY A 191 -15.28 24.22 -8.32
C GLY A 191 -14.76 22.82 -7.91
N PRO A 192 -15.61 22.02 -7.25
CA PRO A 192 -15.24 20.68 -6.81
C PRO A 192 -14.93 19.79 -8.02
N THR A 193 -13.71 19.26 -8.09
CA THR A 193 -13.32 18.25 -9.08
C THR A 193 -13.87 16.88 -8.72
N ARG A 194 -13.85 15.95 -9.69
CA ARG A 194 -14.13 14.53 -9.48
C ARG A 194 -13.32 13.98 -8.30
N ALA A 195 -13.98 13.18 -7.48
CA ALA A 195 -13.36 12.48 -6.36
C ALA A 195 -12.43 11.39 -6.90
N GLY A 196 -11.14 11.48 -6.56
CA GLY A 196 -10.18 10.39 -6.79
C GLY A 196 -10.18 9.40 -5.62
N ALA A 197 -9.93 8.13 -5.93
CA ALA A 197 -9.60 7.10 -4.97
C ALA A 197 -8.16 6.62 -5.19
N TYR A 198 -7.45 6.28 -4.13
CA TYR A 198 -6.14 5.62 -4.18
C TYR A 198 -5.75 5.08 -2.82
N ARG A 199 -4.71 4.25 -2.78
CA ARG A 199 -4.06 3.82 -1.53
C ARG A 199 -2.69 4.46 -1.39
N GLU A 200 -2.30 4.80 -0.17
CA GLU A 200 -0.94 5.22 0.12
C GLU A 200 -0.39 4.65 1.43
N LEU A 201 0.92 4.40 1.46
CA LEU A 201 1.69 4.08 2.66
C LEU A 201 2.67 5.22 2.92
N ALA A 202 2.62 5.80 4.11
CA ALA A 202 3.36 6.99 4.49
C ALA A 202 4.19 6.79 5.76
N VAL A 203 5.43 7.27 5.73
CA VAL A 203 6.23 7.42 6.93
C VAL A 203 6.10 8.86 7.44
N PHE A 204 5.89 9.02 8.74
CA PHE A 204 5.91 10.31 9.41
C PHE A 204 6.90 10.31 10.58
N ILE A 205 7.79 11.30 10.60
CA ILE A 205 8.70 11.55 11.72
C ILE A 205 8.23 12.81 12.46
N PRO A 206 7.71 12.70 13.70
CA PRO A 206 7.40 13.85 14.53
C PRO A 206 8.63 14.75 14.74
N CYS A 207 8.48 16.03 14.45
CA CYS A 207 9.61 16.97 14.44
C CYS A 207 9.20 18.39 14.84
N VAL A 208 10.22 19.18 15.17
CA VAL A 208 10.14 20.62 15.35
C VAL A 208 10.81 21.29 14.15
N GLY A 209 10.05 22.11 13.43
CA GLY A 209 10.54 22.90 12.32
C GLY A 209 11.01 24.30 12.72
N PRO A 210 11.27 25.17 11.72
CA PRO A 210 11.67 26.55 11.94
C PRO A 210 10.71 27.31 12.85
N ARG A 211 11.25 28.17 13.72
CA ARG A 211 10.49 28.95 14.72
C ARG A 211 9.72 28.10 15.74
N GLY A 212 10.21 26.89 16.03
CA GLY A 212 9.66 26.03 17.08
C GLY A 212 8.34 25.34 16.72
N ARG A 213 7.93 25.34 15.44
CA ARG A 213 6.65 24.77 15.03
C ARG A 213 6.66 23.25 15.07
N LEU A 214 5.70 22.66 15.76
CA LEU A 214 5.50 21.22 15.77
C LEU A 214 4.88 20.72 14.46
N GLY A 215 5.33 19.56 14.01
CA GLY A 215 4.80 18.93 12.82
C GLY A 215 5.36 17.53 12.59
N VAL A 216 5.18 17.05 11.37
CA VAL A 216 5.67 15.75 10.90
C VAL A 216 6.47 15.95 9.62
N PHE A 217 7.61 15.27 9.51
CA PHE A 217 8.37 15.18 8.27
C PHE A 217 8.02 13.87 7.55
N VAL A 218 7.83 13.93 6.23
CA VAL A 218 7.50 12.76 5.41
C VAL A 218 8.73 12.35 4.56
N PRO A 219 9.54 11.37 5.01
CA PRO A 219 10.72 10.92 4.28
C PRO A 219 10.41 9.93 3.15
N ALA A 220 9.30 9.21 3.21
CA ALA A 220 8.96 8.14 2.29
C ALA A 220 7.44 8.02 2.13
N LEU A 221 6.99 7.78 0.90
CA LEU A 221 5.58 7.55 0.57
C LEU A 221 5.45 6.63 -0.64
N VAL A 222 4.57 5.64 -0.57
CA VAL A 222 4.18 4.77 -1.70
C VAL A 222 2.73 5.00 -2.02
N VAL A 223 2.39 5.10 -3.30
CA VAL A 223 1.05 5.47 -3.74
C VAL A 223 0.67 4.64 -4.96
N THR A 224 -0.60 4.23 -5.05
CA THR A 224 -1.11 3.44 -6.19
C THR A 224 -1.46 4.31 -7.40
N ALA A 225 -1.89 5.56 -7.18
CA ALA A 225 -2.31 6.48 -8.24
C ALA A 225 -1.20 7.40 -8.76
N THR A 226 -0.93 7.35 -10.07
CA THR A 226 0.04 8.19 -10.78
C THR A 226 -0.19 9.69 -10.56
N MET A 227 -1.45 10.12 -10.47
CA MET A 227 -1.81 11.53 -10.29
C MET A 227 -1.56 12.07 -8.91
N ALA A 228 -1.91 11.29 -7.89
CA ALA A 228 -1.52 11.62 -6.53
C ALA A 228 0.01 11.69 -6.39
N ILE A 229 0.77 10.87 -7.14
CA ILE A 229 2.24 10.90 -7.21
C ILE A 229 2.74 12.20 -7.83
N LEU A 230 2.36 12.51 -9.07
CA LEU A 230 2.86 13.68 -9.79
C LEU A 230 2.51 14.97 -9.05
N LEU A 231 1.23 15.17 -8.69
CA LEU A 231 0.79 16.36 -7.95
C LEU A 231 1.51 16.48 -6.60
N GLY A 232 1.61 15.39 -5.85
CA GLY A 232 2.28 15.39 -4.55
C GLY A 232 3.76 15.77 -4.64
N ARG A 233 4.47 15.28 -5.66
CA ARG A 233 5.88 15.58 -5.90
C ARG A 233 6.09 17.01 -6.41
N GLU A 234 5.31 17.42 -7.39
CA GLU A 234 5.51 18.69 -8.10
C GLU A 234 4.98 19.90 -7.32
N ILE A 235 3.87 19.76 -6.60
CA ILE A 235 3.30 20.85 -5.80
C ILE A 235 3.98 20.91 -4.44
N TYR A 236 3.96 19.79 -3.71
CA TYR A 236 4.34 19.75 -2.29
C TYR A 236 5.73 19.19 -2.03
N GLY A 237 6.34 18.48 -2.98
CA GLY A 237 7.62 17.80 -2.75
C GLY A 237 7.52 16.55 -1.89
N PHE A 238 6.36 15.88 -1.85
CA PHE A 238 6.27 14.57 -1.20
C PHE A 238 7.18 13.57 -1.95
N PRO A 239 7.92 12.71 -1.25
CA PRO A 239 8.81 11.72 -1.85
C PRO A 239 8.03 10.49 -2.33
N LYS A 240 6.96 10.71 -3.12
CA LYS A 240 6.05 9.66 -3.58
C LYS A 240 6.76 8.74 -4.58
N ARG A 241 6.60 7.42 -4.40
CA ARG A 241 6.99 6.37 -5.35
C ARG A 241 5.74 5.60 -5.81
N PRO A 242 5.70 5.16 -7.08
CA PRO A 242 4.67 4.23 -7.53
C PRO A 242 4.86 2.88 -6.84
N GLY A 243 3.76 2.28 -6.42
CA GLY A 243 3.77 0.93 -5.87
C GLY A 243 2.38 0.30 -5.90
N ARG A 244 2.32 -0.95 -5.44
CA ARG A 244 1.07 -1.69 -5.27
C ARG A 244 0.85 -1.95 -3.80
N ILE A 245 -0.41 -1.87 -3.38
CA ILE A 245 -0.82 -2.08 -2.00
C ILE A 245 -2.03 -3.02 -2.02
N TRP A 246 -1.82 -4.24 -1.53
CA TRP A 246 -2.86 -5.22 -1.30
C TRP A 246 -3.29 -5.14 0.16
N LEU A 247 -4.59 -5.14 0.39
CA LEU A 247 -5.17 -5.08 1.73
C LEU A 247 -5.84 -6.40 2.03
N HIS A 248 -5.67 -6.81 3.28
CA HIS A 248 -6.21 -8.02 3.85
C HIS A 248 -6.99 -7.64 5.11
N SER A 249 -7.82 -8.55 5.61
CA SER A 249 -8.58 -8.32 6.85
C SER A 249 -7.65 -8.12 8.06
N ASP A 250 -6.50 -8.79 8.05
CA ASP A 250 -5.51 -8.86 9.13
C ASP A 250 -4.16 -8.22 8.77
N GLY A 251 -4.07 -7.54 7.62
CA GLY A 251 -2.77 -7.09 7.13
C GLY A 251 -2.80 -6.31 5.82
N ALA A 252 -1.59 -6.02 5.34
CA ALA A 252 -1.38 -5.43 4.03
C ALA A 252 0.01 -5.78 3.49
N GLU A 253 0.14 -5.79 2.17
CA GLU A 253 1.39 -6.02 1.47
C GLU A 253 1.67 -4.88 0.51
N VAL A 254 2.93 -4.44 0.49
CA VAL A 254 3.36 -3.35 -0.37
C VAL A 254 4.49 -3.82 -1.27
N ALA A 255 4.30 -3.64 -2.57
CA ALA A 255 5.34 -3.88 -3.56
C ALA A 255 5.83 -2.59 -4.21
N LEU A 256 7.14 -2.54 -4.45
CA LEU A 256 7.83 -1.52 -5.21
C LEU A 256 8.66 -2.18 -6.30
N ASP A 257 8.71 -1.55 -7.47
CA ASP A 257 9.48 -2.05 -8.61
C ASP A 257 9.26 -3.55 -8.89
N HIS A 258 8.00 -3.99 -8.75
CA HIS A 258 7.54 -5.37 -8.92
C HIS A 258 8.09 -6.40 -7.92
N ARG A 259 8.57 -5.94 -6.76
CA ARG A 259 9.05 -6.80 -5.67
C ARG A 259 8.30 -6.50 -4.40
N LEU A 260 8.01 -7.54 -3.62
CA LEU A 260 7.42 -7.38 -2.31
C LEU A 260 8.43 -6.69 -1.40
N ALA A 261 8.03 -5.58 -0.80
CA ALA A 261 8.93 -4.66 -0.12
C ALA A 261 8.59 -4.51 1.37
N LEU A 262 7.33 -4.76 1.74
CA LEU A 262 6.86 -4.66 3.11
C LEU A 262 5.66 -5.57 3.33
N ARG A 263 5.59 -6.21 4.51
CA ARG A 263 4.36 -6.78 5.05
C ARG A 263 3.95 -6.09 6.33
N LEU A 264 2.66 -5.86 6.46
CA LEU A 264 2.00 -5.34 7.63
C LEU A 264 1.02 -6.39 8.13
N GLY A 265 0.95 -6.57 9.43
CA GLY A 265 0.01 -7.48 10.06
C GLY A 265 -0.56 -6.89 11.35
N TRP A 266 -1.78 -7.27 11.67
CA TRP A 266 -2.48 -6.90 12.89
C TRP A 266 -3.53 -7.96 13.24
N GLY A 267 -3.78 -8.12 14.53
CA GLY A 267 -4.88 -8.93 15.04
C GLY A 267 -6.18 -8.12 15.19
N GLU A 268 -7.17 -8.74 15.82
CA GLU A 268 -8.47 -8.12 16.07
C GLU A 268 -8.34 -6.81 16.87
N GLY A 269 -9.28 -5.91 16.61
CA GLY A 269 -9.27 -4.56 17.15
C GLY A 269 -10.20 -4.36 18.35
N THR A 270 -9.73 -3.66 19.38
CA THR A 270 -10.56 -3.18 20.48
C THR A 270 -10.93 -1.70 20.27
N PRO A 271 -12.21 -1.34 20.19
CA PRO A 271 -12.64 0.06 20.07
C PRO A 271 -12.18 0.89 21.26
N LEU A 272 -11.67 2.10 21.03
CA LEU A 272 -11.33 3.02 22.11
C LEU A 272 -12.54 3.87 22.49
N ALA A 273 -12.74 4.08 23.79
CA ALA A 273 -13.84 4.91 24.31
C ALA A 273 -13.77 6.34 23.76
N ALA A 274 -14.91 6.87 23.31
CA ALA A 274 -15.02 8.15 22.61
C ALA A 274 -14.60 9.40 23.43
N GLY A 275 -14.36 9.26 24.74
CA GLY A 275 -14.20 10.40 25.65
C GLY A 275 -12.79 10.98 25.78
N ALA A 276 -11.74 10.16 25.83
CA ALA A 276 -10.39 10.61 26.19
C ALA A 276 -9.42 10.70 25.00
N ALA A 277 -9.38 9.67 24.15
CA ALA A 277 -8.45 9.63 23.02
C ALA A 277 -8.77 10.68 21.93
N PRO A 278 -10.05 10.90 21.52
CA PRO A 278 -10.35 11.87 20.46
C PRO A 278 -10.05 13.32 20.83
N ARG A 279 -10.16 13.71 22.10
CA ARG A 279 -9.87 15.10 22.54
C ARG A 279 -8.38 15.41 22.57
N ALA A 280 -7.56 14.50 23.10
CA ALA A 280 -6.11 14.63 23.11
C ALA A 280 -5.54 14.54 21.68
N LEU A 281 -6.06 13.62 20.85
CA LEU A 281 -5.78 13.63 19.41
C LEU A 281 -6.17 14.99 18.84
N ARG A 282 -7.41 15.47 19.04
CA ARG A 282 -7.93 16.78 18.58
C ARG A 282 -7.07 17.99 18.90
N ALA A 283 -6.51 18.07 20.10
CA ALA A 283 -5.59 19.13 20.48
C ALA A 283 -4.26 19.10 19.69
N LEU A 284 -3.86 17.94 19.16
CA LEU A 284 -2.67 17.73 18.33
C LEU A 284 -2.93 17.88 16.81
N LEU A 285 -4.18 18.05 16.34
CA LEU A 285 -4.61 17.87 14.93
C LEU A 285 -4.39 19.04 13.97
N ARG A 286 -3.49 19.96 14.27
CA ARG A 286 -3.04 20.95 13.28
C ARG A 286 -1.54 20.90 13.06
N PRO A 287 -0.94 19.69 12.91
CA PRO A 287 0.48 19.60 12.67
C PRO A 287 0.81 20.30 11.34
N ARG A 288 2.03 20.83 11.30
CA ARG A 288 2.65 21.16 10.01
C ARG A 288 3.10 19.87 9.36
N VAL A 289 2.94 19.77 8.05
CA VAL A 289 3.55 18.69 7.27
C VAL A 289 4.76 19.30 6.58
N PHE A 290 5.93 18.73 6.84
CA PHE A 290 7.18 19.14 6.25
C PHE A 290 7.61 18.11 5.20
N THR A 291 8.05 18.61 4.05
CA THR A 291 8.57 17.81 2.95
C THR A 291 9.83 18.45 2.39
N ARG A 292 10.72 17.63 1.82
CA ARG A 292 11.89 18.12 1.09
C ARG A 292 11.62 17.97 -0.40
N LYS A 293 11.32 19.08 -1.05
CA LYS A 293 11.08 19.11 -2.49
C LYS A 293 12.40 19.14 -3.24
N VAL A 294 12.69 18.08 -4.00
CA VAL A 294 13.88 18.00 -4.86
C VAL A 294 13.44 17.74 -6.30
N ILE A 295 13.77 18.67 -7.20
CA ILE A 295 13.55 18.51 -8.65
C ILE A 295 14.90 18.66 -9.33
N ALA A 296 15.29 17.62 -10.09
CA ALA A 296 16.50 17.67 -10.88
C ALA A 296 16.37 18.71 -11.99
N GLY A 297 17.38 19.56 -12.15
CA GLY A 297 17.47 20.44 -13.31
C GLY A 297 17.86 19.64 -14.56
N VAL A 298 17.47 20.13 -15.74
CA VAL A 298 17.99 19.65 -17.03
C VAL A 298 19.03 20.64 -17.52
N ALA A 299 20.16 20.12 -18.04
CA ALA A 299 21.19 20.85 -18.82
C ALA A 299 21.25 22.38 -18.59
N GLY A 300 21.92 22.81 -17.52
CA GLY A 300 22.14 24.23 -17.23
C GLY A 300 21.02 24.97 -16.48
N ARG A 301 19.93 24.29 -16.11
CA ARG A 301 18.86 24.89 -15.27
C ARG A 301 19.03 24.60 -13.77
N ASP A 302 18.49 25.51 -12.97
CA ASP A 302 18.51 25.44 -11.52
C ASP A 302 17.80 24.19 -11.00
N ARG A 303 18.45 23.52 -10.04
CA ARG A 303 17.88 22.42 -9.25
C ARG A 303 17.00 23.00 -8.16
N VAL A 304 15.79 22.48 -7.97
CA VAL A 304 14.97 22.79 -6.79
C VAL A 304 15.42 21.89 -5.64
N ASP A 305 15.76 22.49 -4.49
CA ASP A 305 15.96 21.80 -3.21
C ASP A 305 15.40 22.69 -2.10
N GLU A 306 14.15 22.43 -1.72
CA GLU A 306 13.37 23.29 -0.83
C GLU A 306 12.81 22.50 0.35
N LEU A 307 12.81 23.14 1.53
CA LEU A 307 11.98 22.68 2.65
C LEU A 307 10.60 23.34 2.52
N VAL A 308 9.56 22.53 2.35
CA VAL A 308 8.19 22.98 2.18
C VAL A 308 7.38 22.65 3.44
N GLU A 309 6.54 23.58 3.87
CA GLU A 309 5.59 23.44 4.96
C GLU A 309 4.16 23.52 4.42
N SER A 310 3.36 22.50 4.67
CA SER A 310 1.92 22.50 4.39
C SER A 310 1.12 22.52 5.69
N ARG A 311 -0.07 23.13 5.65
CA ARG A 311 -1.00 23.07 6.79
C ARG A 311 -1.83 21.79 6.69
N PHE A 312 -1.85 20.97 7.74
CA PHE A 312 -2.80 19.88 7.86
C PHE A 312 -3.93 20.31 8.81
N SER A 313 -5.16 20.02 8.43
CA SER A 313 -6.32 20.19 9.28
C SER A 313 -7.11 18.89 9.27
N LEU A 314 -7.26 18.24 10.43
CA LEU A 314 -8.29 17.21 10.55
C LEU A 314 -9.65 17.90 10.59
N LEU A 315 -10.54 17.50 9.69
CA LEU A 315 -11.91 17.99 9.61
C LEU A 315 -12.85 17.11 10.43
N ASP A 316 -12.64 15.81 10.39
CA ASP A 316 -13.42 14.83 11.13
C ASP A 316 -12.55 13.66 11.58
N LEU A 317 -12.89 13.10 12.74
CA LEU A 317 -12.30 11.89 13.30
C LEU A 317 -13.44 10.94 13.67
N GLY A 318 -13.56 9.87 12.90
CA GLY A 318 -14.50 8.79 13.15
C GLY A 318 -14.02 7.85 14.25
N ARG A 319 -14.48 6.60 14.16
CA ARG A 319 -14.16 5.54 15.13
C ARG A 319 -12.65 5.31 15.16
N LEU A 320 -12.11 5.13 16.37
CA LEU A 320 -10.73 4.75 16.62
C LEU A 320 -10.70 3.38 17.30
N THR A 321 -9.93 2.45 16.74
CA THR A 321 -9.79 1.08 17.19
C THR A 321 -8.30 0.79 17.40
N ARG A 322 -7.91 0.26 18.56
CA ARG A 322 -6.56 -0.24 18.78
C ARG A 322 -6.49 -1.67 18.24
N LEU A 323 -5.51 -1.94 17.38
CA LEU A 323 -5.31 -3.27 16.80
C LEU A 323 -4.34 -4.08 17.67
N ALA A 324 -4.59 -5.39 17.80
CA ALA A 324 -3.71 -6.32 18.49
C ALA A 324 -2.48 -6.68 17.61
N GLU A 325 -1.43 -7.20 18.25
CA GLU A 325 -0.28 -7.85 17.60
C GLU A 325 0.26 -7.14 16.34
N PRO A 326 0.62 -5.84 16.43
CA PRO A 326 1.10 -5.11 15.28
C PRO A 326 2.43 -5.71 14.79
N ARG A 327 2.50 -6.06 13.51
CA ARG A 327 3.67 -6.62 12.85
C ARG A 327 4.04 -5.78 11.64
N VAL A 328 5.34 -5.56 11.46
CA VAL A 328 5.92 -4.87 10.30
C VAL A 328 7.17 -5.64 9.89
N GLU A 329 7.14 -6.26 8.72
CA GLU A 329 8.25 -7.02 8.15
C GLU A 329 8.83 -6.25 6.96
N HIS A 330 10.06 -5.77 7.11
CA HIS A 330 10.80 -5.08 6.06
C HIS A 330 11.49 -6.09 5.15
N LEU A 331 11.09 -6.14 3.88
CA LEU A 331 11.64 -7.07 2.88
C LEU A 331 12.59 -6.38 1.90
N ASP A 332 12.50 -5.05 1.78
CA ASP A 332 13.40 -4.23 0.95
C ASP A 332 13.86 -2.98 1.72
N PRO A 333 15.13 -2.57 1.58
CA PRO A 333 15.72 -1.45 2.34
C PRO A 333 15.29 -0.04 1.88
N TRP A 334 14.34 0.09 0.95
CA TRP A 334 13.87 1.40 0.49
C TRP A 334 13.22 2.25 1.60
N LEU A 335 12.61 1.60 2.60
CA LEU A 335 12.07 2.29 3.76
C LEU A 335 13.20 2.65 4.71
N PRO A 336 13.16 3.85 5.32
CA PRO A 336 14.04 4.14 6.44
C PRO A 336 13.84 3.10 7.55
N PRO A 337 14.88 2.80 8.36
CA PRO A 337 14.77 1.89 9.48
C PRO A 337 13.88 2.50 10.58
N LEU A 338 12.59 2.14 10.56
CA LEU A 338 11.59 2.66 11.51
C LEU A 338 11.65 1.98 12.88
N GLY A 339 12.38 0.87 12.98
CA GLY A 339 12.44 0.02 14.17
C GLY A 339 11.23 -0.89 14.28
N ARG A 340 10.84 -1.23 15.51
CA ARG A 340 9.77 -2.18 15.79
C ARG A 340 8.42 -1.49 16.02
N PRO A 341 7.29 -2.08 15.59
CA PRO A 341 5.98 -1.56 15.95
C PRO A 341 5.73 -1.71 17.45
N THR A 342 5.14 -0.70 18.08
CA THR A 342 4.75 -0.72 19.51
C THR A 342 3.24 -0.63 19.71
N ALA A 343 2.51 -0.11 18.73
CA ALA A 343 1.06 -0.09 18.69
C ALA A 343 0.58 0.05 17.24
N ALA A 344 -0.64 -0.40 16.96
CA ALA A 344 -1.35 -0.06 15.73
C ALA A 344 -2.79 0.38 16.02
N PHE A 345 -3.31 1.23 15.15
CA PHE A 345 -4.65 1.79 15.26
C PHE A 345 -5.33 1.81 13.89
N SER A 346 -6.60 1.44 13.85
CA SER A 346 -7.48 1.71 12.72
C SER A 346 -8.35 2.92 13.06
N LEU A 347 -8.47 3.86 12.13
CA LEU A 347 -9.35 5.02 12.26
C LEU A 347 -9.94 5.48 10.93
N GLN A 348 -11.08 6.15 11.00
CA GLN A 348 -11.61 6.93 9.88
C GLN A 348 -11.38 8.41 10.11
N ALA A 349 -11.02 9.13 9.05
CA ALA A 349 -10.72 10.55 9.12
C ALA A 349 -11.19 11.29 7.86
N ALA A 350 -11.53 12.56 8.02
CA ALA A 350 -11.54 13.53 6.94
C ALA A 350 -10.51 14.61 7.25
N TYR A 351 -9.73 15.03 6.25
CA TYR A 351 -8.68 16.02 6.45
C TYR A 351 -8.50 16.92 5.24
N ARG A 352 -7.86 18.06 5.48
CA ARG A 352 -7.51 19.05 4.47
C ARG A 352 -6.01 19.28 4.49
N LEU A 353 -5.40 19.23 3.31
CA LEU A 353 -4.02 19.66 3.10
C LEU A 353 -4.02 21.03 2.42
N GLY A 354 -3.60 22.03 3.19
CA GLY A 354 -3.41 23.40 2.74
C GLY A 354 -2.31 23.52 1.69
N ARG A 355 -2.20 24.70 1.07
CA ARG A 355 -1.11 25.03 0.14
C ARG A 355 0.25 24.94 0.84
N GLY A 356 1.26 24.48 0.09
CA GLY A 356 2.63 24.44 0.55
C GLY A 356 3.26 25.84 0.56
N ARG A 357 4.08 26.11 1.58
CA ARG A 357 4.91 27.30 1.69
C ARG A 357 6.37 26.89 1.75
N VAL A 358 7.21 27.47 0.90
CA VAL A 358 8.66 27.29 0.98
C VAL A 358 9.17 28.01 2.23
N LEU A 359 9.79 27.26 3.14
CA LEU A 359 10.43 27.79 4.35
C LEU A 359 11.90 28.10 4.14
N ARG A 360 12.55 27.34 3.27
CA ARG A 360 13.96 27.50 2.96
C ARG A 360 14.23 26.99 1.56
N ARG A 361 14.95 27.79 0.78
CA ARG A 361 15.63 27.35 -0.44
C ARG A 361 17.06 27.03 -0.06
N ASN A 362 17.55 25.85 -0.41
CA ASN A 362 18.96 25.55 -0.23
C ASN A 362 19.73 26.37 -1.30
N PRO A 363 20.44 27.43 -0.93
CA PRO A 363 21.09 28.27 -1.91
C PRO A 363 22.45 27.63 -2.24
N ARG A 364 22.55 26.81 -3.30
CA ARG A 364 23.81 26.38 -3.96
C ARG A 364 23.51 25.41 -5.13
N ARG A 365 24.12 25.48 -6.31
CA ARG A 365 25.32 26.18 -6.81
C ARG A 365 24.97 26.80 -8.18
N ARG A 366 25.08 28.12 -8.35
CA ARG A 366 25.51 28.67 -9.65
C ARG A 366 26.93 28.16 -9.85
N ARG A 367 27.11 27.03 -10.53
CA ARG A 367 28.43 26.71 -11.09
C ARG A 367 28.62 27.72 -12.21
N ARG A 368 29.65 28.55 -12.06
CA ARG A 368 30.26 29.30 -13.17
C ARG A 368 30.66 28.33 -14.27
#